data_AF-A0A0J6SEJ8-F1
#
_entry.id   AF-A0A0J6SEJ8-F1
#
_cell.length_a   1.000
_cell.length_b   1.000
_cell.length_c   1.000
_cell.angle_alpha   90.00
_cell.angle_beta   90.00
_cell.angle_gamma   90.00
#
_symmetry.space_group_name_H-M   'P 1'
#
loop_
_entity.id
_entity.type
_entity.pdbx_description
1 polymer ?
#
loop_
_entity_poly.entity_id
_entity_poly.type
_entity_poly.pdbx_seq_one_letter_code
_entity_poly.pdbx_strand_id
1 'polypeptide(L)'
;MKSWPTDQGLAALHHAIQVHGSHGHTRDFDVEQLYRDSRLNPIHEGIKGSQAADLLGRKLLSDRGYSFRLPQTRIRADAARAPQVLAR
;
A
#
# COMPACT_ATOMS: atom_id res chain seq x y z
N MET A 1 -8.70 -4.45 -3.03
CA MET A 1 -7.36 -3.88 -2.73
C MET A 1 -7.18 -3.96 -1.22
N LYS A 2 -6.19 -4.72 -0.71
CA LYS A 2 -6.08 -4.99 0.73
C LYS A 2 -4.64 -4.96 1.23
N SER A 3 -3.77 -5.91 0.85
CA SER A 3 -2.38 -6.00 1.37
C SER A 3 -1.56 -4.71 1.29
N TRP A 4 -1.56 -4.03 0.14
CA TRP A 4 -0.71 -2.85 -0.04
C TRP A 4 -1.07 -1.69 0.90
N PRO A 5 -2.33 -1.18 0.94
CA PRO A 5 -2.66 -0.06 1.82
C PRO A 5 -2.56 -0.43 3.31
N THR A 6 -2.78 -1.70 3.69
CA THR A 6 -2.64 -2.11 5.09
C THR A 6 -1.20 -2.10 5.57
N ASP A 7 -0.25 -2.46 4.70
CA ASP A 7 1.17 -2.39 5.02
C ASP A 7 1.68 -0.94 5.01
N GLN A 8 1.33 -0.19 3.96
CA GLN A 8 1.80 1.19 3.81
C GLN A 8 1.17 2.14 4.84
N GLY A 9 -0.09 1.92 5.21
CA GLY A 9 -0.73 2.68 6.30
C GLY A 9 -0.02 2.48 7.64
N LEU A 10 0.41 1.25 7.93
CA LEU A 10 1.16 0.96 9.15
C LEU A 10 2.55 1.62 9.13
N ALA A 11 3.24 1.60 7.97
CA ALA A 11 4.50 2.31 7.80
C ALA A 11 4.35 3.84 7.94
N ALA A 12 3.28 4.41 7.39
CA ALA A 12 2.98 5.83 7.54
C ALA A 12 2.73 6.20 9.02
N LEU A 13 1.98 5.39 9.76
CA LEU A 13 1.75 5.59 11.19
C LEU A 13 3.02 5.43 12.02
N HIS A 14 3.91 4.50 11.64
CA HIS A 14 5.24 4.40 12.25
C HIS A 14 6.02 5.72 12.08
N HIS A 15 6.02 6.30 10.88
CA HIS A 15 6.67 7.60 10.65
C HIS A 15 5.97 8.74 11.41
N ALA A 16 4.65 8.71 11.53
CA ALA A 16 3.92 9.69 12.33
C ALA A 16 4.34 9.66 13.81
N ILE A 17 4.55 8.47 14.40
CA ILE A 17 5.12 8.35 15.75
C ILE A 17 6.50 9.03 15.81
N GLN A 18 7.36 8.78 14.81
CA GLN A 18 8.70 9.37 14.77
C GLN A 18 8.69 10.90 14.69
N VAL A 19 7.73 11.51 14.00
CA VAL A 19 7.58 12.98 13.94
C VAL A 19 7.36 13.58 15.34
N HIS A 20 6.68 12.86 16.22
CA HIS A 20 6.45 13.29 17.61
C HIS A 20 7.61 12.91 18.57
N GLY A 21 8.63 12.19 18.10
CA GLY A 21 9.70 11.68 18.94
C GLY A 21 9.19 10.73 20.04
N SER A 22 9.78 10.77 21.24
CA SER A 22 9.34 9.94 22.37
C SER A 22 7.90 10.23 22.80
N HIS A 23 7.41 11.46 22.59
CA HIS A 23 6.03 11.85 22.90
C HIS A 23 5.02 11.16 21.98
N GLY A 24 5.43 10.64 20.82
CA GLY A 24 4.57 9.83 19.95
C GLY A 24 4.14 8.49 20.56
N HIS A 25 4.70 8.12 21.72
CA HIS A 25 4.32 6.94 22.51
C HIS A 25 3.43 7.26 23.71
N THR A 26 3.14 8.54 23.99
CA THR A 26 2.20 8.92 25.05
C THR A 26 0.77 8.93 24.53
N ARG A 27 -0.21 9.02 25.43
CA ARG A 27 -1.64 9.11 25.08
C ARG A 27 -2.10 10.54 24.82
N ASP A 28 -1.17 11.50 24.77
CA ASP A 28 -1.49 12.90 24.48
C ASP A 28 -1.77 13.12 22.98
N PHE A 29 -1.36 12.16 22.14
CA PHE A 29 -1.58 12.13 20.71
C PHE A 29 -2.16 10.77 20.29
N ASP A 30 -3.11 10.76 19.36
CA ASP A 30 -3.79 9.53 18.91
C ASP A 30 -2.88 8.56 18.13
N VAL A 31 -1.69 9.00 17.72
CA VAL A 31 -0.82 8.29 16.77
C VAL A 31 -0.44 6.88 17.24
N GLU A 32 -0.24 6.69 18.56
CA GLU A 32 0.08 5.38 19.12
C GLU A 32 -1.11 4.42 19.03
N GLN A 33 -2.32 4.93 19.31
CA GLN A 33 -3.55 4.15 19.24
C GLN A 33 -3.86 3.77 17.79
N LEU A 34 -3.76 4.73 16.87
CA LEU A 34 -3.94 4.48 15.44
C LEU A 34 -2.97 3.42 14.92
N TYR A 35 -1.70 3.46 15.36
CA TYR A 35 -0.71 2.44 15.02
C TYR A 35 -1.12 1.06 15.53
N ARG A 36 -1.52 0.94 16.82
CA ARG A 36 -1.97 -0.33 17.41
C ARG A 36 -3.19 -0.90 16.70
N ASP A 37 -4.21 -0.08 16.49
CA ASP A 37 -5.48 -0.50 15.89
C ASP A 37 -5.25 -0.95 14.43
N SER A 38 -4.36 -0.25 13.72
CA SER A 38 -4.02 -0.58 12.33
C SER A 38 -3.22 -1.87 12.18
N ARG A 39 -2.60 -2.42 13.25
CA ARG A 39 -1.85 -3.68 13.17
C ARG A 39 -2.72 -4.89 12.87
N LEU A 40 -4.03 -4.82 13.12
CA LEU A 40 -4.96 -5.89 12.75
C LEU A 40 -5.16 -5.96 11.23
N ASN A 41 -5.03 -4.83 10.53
CA ASN A 41 -5.38 -4.72 9.12
C ASN A 41 -4.61 -5.68 8.20
N PRO A 42 -3.30 -5.93 8.36
CA PRO A 42 -2.59 -6.91 7.53
C PRO A 42 -2.98 -8.38 7.78
N ILE A 43 -3.72 -8.67 8.85
CA ILE A 43 -4.06 -10.02 9.31
C ILE A 43 -5.52 -10.36 9.00
N HIS A 44 -6.43 -9.44 9.32
CA HIS A 44 -7.87 -9.65 9.13
C HIS A 44 -8.24 -9.72 7.63
N GLU A 45 -9.20 -10.59 7.30
CA GLU A 45 -9.67 -10.86 5.92
C GLU A 45 -8.57 -11.36 4.97
N GLY A 46 -7.66 -12.17 5.52
CA GLY A 46 -6.62 -12.87 4.76
C GLY A 46 -5.27 -12.18 4.88
N ILE A 47 -4.29 -12.96 5.34
CA ILE A 47 -2.92 -12.52 5.50
C ILE A 47 -2.25 -12.17 4.16
N LYS A 48 -1.27 -11.28 4.19
CA LYS A 48 -0.47 -10.86 3.03
C LYS A 48 0.01 -12.01 2.15
N GLY A 49 0.50 -13.10 2.74
CA GLY A 49 0.98 -14.26 1.99
C GLY A 49 -0.11 -14.94 1.14
N SER A 50 -1.30 -15.13 1.72
CA SER A 50 -2.45 -15.71 1.00
C SER A 50 -2.93 -14.78 -0.12
N GLN A 51 -2.97 -13.47 0.14
CA GLN A 51 -3.32 -12.48 -0.88
C GLN A 51 -2.28 -12.39 -2.01
N ALA A 52 -1.00 -12.54 -1.70
CA ALA A 52 0.05 -12.60 -2.71
C ALA A 52 -0.06 -13.86 -3.58
N ALA A 53 -0.36 -15.00 -2.97
CA ALA A 53 -0.62 -16.25 -3.69
C ALA A 53 -1.86 -16.14 -4.59
N ASP A 54 -2.95 -15.55 -4.11
CA ASP A 54 -4.16 -15.26 -4.90
C ASP A 54 -3.86 -14.33 -6.09
N LEU A 55 -3.11 -13.24 -5.84
CA LEU A 55 -2.71 -12.29 -6.86
C LEU A 55 -1.90 -12.97 -7.98
N LEU A 56 -0.86 -13.71 -7.62
CA LEU A 56 -0.01 -14.39 -8.59
C LEU A 56 -0.77 -15.51 -9.30
N GLY A 57 -1.34 -16.44 -8.54
CA GLY A 57 -1.96 -17.65 -9.07
C GLY A 57 -3.23 -17.38 -9.88
N ARG A 58 -4.18 -16.64 -9.30
CA ARG A 58 -5.52 -16.48 -9.88
C ARG A 58 -5.72 -15.20 -10.67
N LYS A 59 -5.12 -14.08 -10.23
CA LYS A 59 -5.36 -12.78 -10.88
C LYS A 59 -4.37 -12.48 -12.01
N LEU A 60 -3.16 -13.02 -11.95
CA LEU A 60 -2.12 -12.78 -12.96
C LEU A 60 -1.93 -13.98 -13.90
N LEU A 61 -1.75 -15.19 -13.36
CA LEU A 61 -1.44 -16.35 -14.20
C LEU A 61 -2.67 -16.89 -14.95
N SER A 62 -3.86 -16.88 -14.33
CA SER A 62 -5.06 -17.47 -14.94
C SER A 62 -5.51 -16.79 -16.25
N ASP A 63 -5.26 -15.50 -16.43
CA ASP A 63 -5.60 -14.78 -17.66
C ASP A 63 -4.38 -14.48 -18.56
N ARG A 64 -3.25 -15.17 -18.29
CA ARG A 64 -1.96 -14.96 -18.97
C ARG A 64 -1.52 -13.49 -18.93
N GLY A 65 -1.76 -12.80 -17.81
CA GLY A 65 -1.38 -11.42 -17.57
C GLY A 65 -2.22 -10.38 -18.30
N TYR A 66 -3.38 -10.75 -18.84
CA TYR A 66 -4.23 -9.82 -19.59
C TYR A 66 -4.69 -8.64 -18.72
N SER A 67 -5.20 -8.90 -17.53
CA SER A 67 -5.65 -7.88 -16.58
C SER A 67 -4.52 -6.97 -16.11
N PHE A 68 -3.27 -7.47 -16.11
CA PHE A 68 -2.10 -6.68 -15.75
C PHE A 68 -1.60 -5.77 -16.89
N ARG A 69 -1.77 -6.18 -18.15
CA ARG A 69 -1.34 -5.38 -19.31
C ARG A 69 -2.07 -4.04 -19.39
N LEU A 70 -3.35 -3.96 -19.05
CA LEU A 70 -4.12 -2.72 -19.15
C LEU A 70 -3.52 -1.58 -18.29
N PRO A 71 -3.37 -1.72 -16.96
CA PRO A 71 -2.75 -0.69 -16.14
C PRO A 71 -1.28 -0.46 -16.54
N GLN A 72 -0.53 -1.51 -16.90
CA GLN A 72 0.86 -1.38 -17.35
C GLN A 72 0.98 -0.47 -18.58
N THR A 73 0.12 -0.64 -19.58
CA THR A 73 0.10 0.20 -20.78
C THR A 73 -0.24 1.65 -20.45
N ARG A 74 -1.20 1.89 -19.55
CA ARG A 74 -1.55 3.25 -19.09
C ARG A 74 -0.38 3.92 -18.37
N ILE A 75 0.24 3.22 -17.41
CA ILE A 75 1.42 3.72 -16.67
C ILE A 75 2.55 4.09 -17.64
N ARG A 76 2.82 3.24 -18.65
CA ARG A 76 3.86 3.52 -19.65
C ARG A 76 3.53 4.73 -20.52
N ALA A 77 2.26 4.86 -20.94
CA ALA A 77 1.81 6.02 -21.71
C ALA A 77 1.90 7.31 -20.89
N ASP A 78 1.54 7.28 -19.60
CA ASP A 78 1.66 8.42 -18.70
C ASP A 78 3.12 8.81 -18.49
N ALA A 79 4.00 7.84 -18.26
CA ALA A 79 5.43 8.07 -18.11
C ALA A 79 6.08 8.69 -19.37
N ALA A 80 5.65 8.27 -20.57
CA ALA A 80 6.13 8.85 -21.82
C ALA A 80 5.68 10.31 -22.04
N ARG A 81 4.52 10.69 -21.49
CA ARG A 81 3.98 12.05 -21.56
C ARG A 81 4.54 12.99 -20.49
N ALA A 82 5.02 12.45 -19.37
CA ALA A 82 5.47 13.24 -18.22
C ALA A 82 6.47 14.37 -18.55
N PRO A 83 7.49 14.18 -19.42
CA PRO A 83 8.43 15.26 -19.75
C PRO A 83 7.77 16.47 -20.41
N GLN A 84 6.70 16.25 -21.19
CA GLN A 84 5.98 17.30 -21.91
C GLN A 84 5.10 18.13 -20.98
N VAL A 85 4.60 17.50 -19.91
CA VAL A 85 3.79 18.16 -18.87
C VAL A 85 4.68 18.98 -17.93
N LEU A 86 5.86 18.46 -17.57
CA LEU A 86 6.80 19.13 -16.68
C LEU A 86 7.57 20.29 -17.34
N ALA A 87 7.60 20.33 -18.68
CA ALA A 87 8.21 21.41 -19.45
C ALA A 87 7.27 22.62 -19.67
N ARG A 88 6.03 22.57 -19.17
CA ARG A 88 5.11 23.71 -19.06
C ARG A 88 5.18 24.29 -17.65
#